data_AF-A0A317NKH5-F1
#
_entry.id   AF-A0A317NKH5-F1
#
_cell.length_a   1.000
_cell.length_b   1.000
_cell.length_c   1.000
_cell.angle_alpha   90.00
_cell.angle_beta   90.00
_cell.angle_gamma   90.00
#
_symmetry.space_group_name_H-M   'P 1'
#
loop_
_entity.id
_entity.type
_entity.pdbx_description
1 polymer ?
#
loop_
_entity_poly.entity_id
_entity_poly.type
_entity_poly.pdbx_seq_one_letter_code
_entity_poly.pdbx_strand_id
1 'polypeptide(L)'
;MFDAHVHIIDPRYPLIENEGYLPDPYTIADYRKRMAHFDVRGGAVVSASFQGTDQSYLKAALAALGEGWVGVTRLDLDASDEEILELDRAGVRALRFNLKRAAADITQMTVQALRAHELAGWHVELYIDGQMLASLQPVISKLPALSIDHLGMSEEGLPYLLDLVDRGARVKATGFGRVDMDVAETLRRVHAVNPGALMFGTDLPGTRAGRPFEDADVDLICQVVGADLHAVLEDNARAAYRLPAVARSAADPLPTMPIPRTDNPTVPIPRGDLPGAGDPTRPLPIIE
;
A
#
# COMPACT_ATOMS: atom_id res chain seq x y z
N MET A 1 7.95 1.36 -8.62
CA MET A 1 6.87 1.48 -7.62
C MET A 1 5.55 1.03 -8.21
N PHE A 2 4.62 0.61 -7.36
CA PHE A 2 3.26 0.23 -7.68
C PHE A 2 2.30 1.21 -6.99
N ASP A 3 1.49 1.93 -7.77
CA ASP A 3 0.51 2.87 -7.21
C ASP A 3 -0.80 2.15 -6.88
N ALA A 4 -0.98 1.71 -5.63
CA ALA A 4 -2.14 0.92 -5.23
C ALA A 4 -3.45 1.72 -5.09
N HIS A 5 -3.48 3.01 -5.39
CA HIS A 5 -4.72 3.78 -5.35
C HIS A 5 -4.65 4.98 -6.29
N VAL A 6 -5.26 4.87 -7.47
CA VAL A 6 -5.45 6.01 -8.35
C VAL A 6 -6.83 5.97 -8.98
N HIS A 7 -7.41 7.14 -9.21
CA HIS A 7 -8.66 7.30 -9.94
C HIS A 7 -8.37 7.87 -11.33
N ILE A 8 -8.94 7.24 -12.36
CA ILE A 8 -8.95 7.79 -13.73
C ILE A 8 -10.36 8.30 -14.02
N ILE A 9 -10.46 9.59 -14.32
CA ILE A 9 -11.69 10.28 -14.68
C ILE A 9 -11.62 10.61 -16.17
N ASP A 10 -12.00 9.65 -17.01
CA ASP A 10 -11.98 9.79 -18.46
C ASP A 10 -13.28 10.45 -18.95
N PRO A 11 -13.22 11.64 -19.58
CA PRO A 11 -14.41 12.39 -19.96
C PRO A 11 -15.24 11.72 -21.08
N ARG A 12 -14.74 10.64 -21.69
CA ARG A 12 -15.50 9.85 -22.67
C ARG A 12 -16.59 9.00 -22.04
N TYR A 13 -16.52 8.77 -20.73
CA TYR A 13 -17.48 7.95 -19.98
C TYR A 13 -18.31 8.84 -19.05
N PRO A 14 -19.62 8.57 -18.92
CA PRO A 14 -20.50 9.39 -18.10
C PRO A 14 -20.14 9.25 -16.62
N LEU A 15 -20.36 10.34 -15.88
CA LEU A 15 -20.21 10.37 -14.43
C LEU A 15 -21.57 10.66 -13.79
N ILE A 16 -21.78 10.09 -12.61
CA ILE A 16 -22.93 10.31 -11.75
C ILE A 16 -22.50 11.30 -10.67
N GLU A 17 -23.24 12.40 -10.56
CA GLU A 17 -23.06 13.35 -9.47
C GLU A 17 -23.28 12.63 -8.13
N ASN A 18 -22.40 12.87 -7.17
CA ASN A 18 -22.53 12.34 -5.82
C ASN A 18 -22.47 13.52 -4.84
N GLU A 19 -23.49 13.68 -4.00
CA GLU A 19 -23.57 14.74 -2.98
C GLU A 19 -23.22 16.15 -3.51
N GLY A 20 -23.75 16.56 -4.68
CA GLY A 20 -23.50 17.91 -5.22
C GLY A 20 -22.13 18.09 -5.86
N TYR A 21 -21.37 17.01 -6.06
CA TYR A 21 -19.99 17.09 -6.58
C TYR A 21 -19.78 16.14 -7.76
N LEU A 22 -19.19 16.69 -8.82
CA LEU A 22 -18.70 16.00 -9.99
C LEU A 22 -17.20 16.36 -10.16
N PRO A 23 -16.30 15.39 -10.31
CA PRO A 23 -14.87 15.69 -10.43
C PRO A 23 -14.52 16.23 -11.83
N ASP A 24 -13.48 17.05 -11.89
CA ASP A 24 -12.85 17.40 -13.15
C ASP A 24 -12.19 16.17 -13.81
N PRO A 25 -12.05 16.17 -15.15
CA PRO A 25 -11.33 15.11 -15.86
C PRO A 25 -9.90 14.93 -15.35
N TYR A 26 -9.48 13.67 -15.28
CA TYR A 26 -8.12 13.27 -14.90
C TYR A 26 -7.78 11.98 -15.64
N THR A 27 -7.08 12.14 -16.76
CA THR A 27 -6.84 11.06 -17.72
C THR A 27 -5.57 10.28 -17.40
N ILE A 28 -5.36 9.15 -18.07
CA ILE A 28 -4.09 8.41 -18.04
C ILE A 28 -2.91 9.30 -18.46
N ALA A 29 -3.12 10.23 -19.41
CA ALA A 29 -2.08 11.15 -19.85
C ALA A 29 -1.71 12.14 -18.74
N ASP A 30 -2.70 12.65 -18.01
CA ASP A 30 -2.48 13.53 -16.86
C ASP A 30 -1.74 12.80 -15.73
N TYR A 31 -2.12 11.55 -15.46
CA TYR A 31 -1.42 10.70 -14.50
C TYR A 31 0.04 10.46 -14.89
N ARG A 32 0.29 10.00 -16.13
CA ARG A 32 1.65 9.77 -16.64
C ARG A 32 2.51 11.03 -16.59
N LYS A 33 1.92 12.20 -16.87
CA LYS A 33 2.59 13.50 -16.74
C LYS A 33 2.91 13.84 -15.28
N ARG A 34 1.95 13.67 -14.35
CA ARG A 34 2.12 13.94 -12.92
C ARG A 34 3.19 13.05 -12.27
N MET A 35 3.31 11.81 -12.74
CA MET A 35 4.20 10.80 -12.18
C MET A 35 5.48 10.57 -13.01
N ALA A 36 5.79 11.45 -13.97
CA ALA A 36 6.85 11.23 -14.96
C ALA A 36 8.26 11.06 -14.36
N HIS A 37 8.52 11.61 -13.16
CA HIS A 37 9.80 11.47 -12.44
C HIS A 37 9.86 10.24 -11.54
N PHE A 38 8.75 9.51 -11.38
CA PHE A 38 8.71 8.24 -10.67
C PHE A 38 8.73 7.07 -11.66
N ASP A 39 9.45 6.00 -11.30
CA ASP A 39 9.42 4.74 -12.05
C ASP A 39 8.18 3.91 -11.64
N VAL A 40 7.01 4.32 -12.12
CA VAL A 40 5.74 3.61 -11.91
C VAL A 40 5.64 2.44 -12.87
N ARG A 41 5.63 1.22 -12.32
CA ARG A 41 5.62 -0.04 -13.08
C ARG A 41 4.29 -0.78 -13.05
N GLY A 42 3.28 -0.14 -12.47
CA GLY A 42 1.98 -0.74 -12.23
C GLY A 42 1.16 0.06 -11.22
N GLY A 43 -0.08 -0.36 -11.03
CA GLY A 43 -0.96 0.26 -10.06
C GLY A 43 -2.37 -0.32 -10.08
N ALA A 44 -3.21 0.19 -9.19
CA ALA A 44 -4.62 -0.17 -9.10
C ALA A 44 -5.47 1.04 -9.49
N VAL A 45 -6.19 0.92 -10.61
CA VAL A 45 -7.23 1.88 -11.00
C VAL A 45 -8.48 1.55 -10.18
N VAL A 46 -8.78 2.43 -9.24
CA VAL A 46 -9.89 2.26 -8.30
C VAL A 46 -11.10 3.01 -8.83
N SER A 47 -12.25 2.33 -8.94
CA SER A 47 -13.50 3.00 -9.25
C SER A 47 -13.88 3.99 -8.16
N ALA A 48 -14.03 5.26 -8.55
CA ALA A 48 -14.55 6.28 -7.66
C ALA A 48 -16.08 6.18 -7.60
N SER A 49 -16.70 6.88 -6.66
CA SER A 49 -18.16 6.85 -6.51
C SER A 49 -18.90 7.37 -7.74
N PHE A 50 -18.27 8.24 -8.53
CA PHE A 50 -18.87 8.92 -9.67
C PHE A 50 -19.07 8.00 -10.87
N GLN A 51 -18.30 6.92 -10.99
CA GLN A 51 -18.47 5.94 -12.07
C GLN A 51 -19.57 4.90 -11.77
N GLY A 52 -20.20 4.93 -10.59
CA GLY A 52 -21.25 3.99 -10.21
C GLY A 52 -20.79 2.53 -10.32
N THR A 53 -21.50 1.75 -11.14
CA THR A 53 -21.18 0.36 -11.50
C THR A 53 -20.76 0.21 -12.97
N ASP A 54 -20.41 1.31 -13.65
CA ASP A 54 -19.90 1.26 -15.03
C ASP A 54 -18.52 0.60 -15.07
N GLN A 55 -18.44 -0.55 -15.75
CA GLN A 55 -17.20 -1.29 -15.93
C GLN A 55 -16.49 -0.98 -17.25
N SER A 56 -17.15 -0.26 -18.17
CA SER A 56 -16.63 0.00 -19.52
C SER A 56 -15.39 0.90 -19.48
N TYR A 57 -15.42 1.98 -18.70
CA TYR A 57 -14.26 2.86 -18.53
C TYR A 57 -13.08 2.14 -17.87
N LEU A 58 -13.35 1.28 -16.87
CA LEU A 58 -12.31 0.55 -16.14
C LEU A 58 -11.62 -0.43 -17.07
N LYS A 59 -12.37 -1.24 -17.82
CA LYS A 59 -11.82 -2.15 -18.84
C LYS A 59 -10.97 -1.39 -19.87
N ALA A 60 -11.43 -0.24 -20.34
CA ALA A 60 -10.68 0.59 -21.28
C ALA A 60 -9.40 1.18 -20.67
N ALA A 61 -9.43 1.60 -19.40
CA ALA A 61 -8.26 2.12 -18.70
C ALA A 61 -7.20 1.03 -18.52
N LEU A 62 -7.58 -0.17 -18.08
CA LEU A 62 -6.67 -1.30 -17.89
C LEU A 62 -6.03 -1.73 -19.22
N ALA A 63 -6.81 -1.82 -20.29
CA ALA A 63 -6.29 -2.11 -21.62
C ALA A 63 -5.25 -1.09 -22.10
N ALA A 64 -5.42 0.20 -21.77
CA ALA A 64 -4.49 1.27 -22.16
C ALA A 64 -3.25 1.38 -21.25
N LEU A 65 -3.34 0.91 -20.01
CA LEU A 65 -2.27 0.95 -19.02
C LEU A 65 -1.35 -0.28 -19.08
N GLY A 66 -1.89 -1.46 -19.42
CA GLY A 66 -1.14 -2.70 -19.64
C GLY A 66 -1.01 -3.61 -18.41
N GLU A 67 -0.24 -4.69 -18.54
CA GLU A 67 -0.21 -5.84 -17.61
C GLU A 67 0.18 -5.53 -16.16
N GLY A 68 0.90 -4.43 -15.92
CA GLY A 68 1.24 -3.99 -14.56
C GLY A 68 0.08 -3.39 -13.78
N TRP A 69 -1.09 -3.20 -14.42
CA TRP A 69 -2.21 -2.49 -13.86
C TRP A 69 -3.42 -3.39 -13.63
N VAL A 70 -4.10 -3.15 -12.51
CA VAL A 70 -5.28 -3.90 -12.09
C VAL A 70 -6.45 -2.98 -11.79
N GLY A 71 -7.66 -3.52 -11.87
CA GLY A 71 -8.87 -2.79 -11.51
C GLY A 71 -9.36 -3.13 -10.12
N VAL A 72 -9.96 -2.12 -9.47
CA VAL A 72 -10.76 -2.29 -8.26
C VAL A 72 -12.11 -1.66 -8.53
N THR A 73 -13.20 -2.43 -8.38
CA THR A 73 -14.51 -1.97 -8.82
C THR A 73 -15.60 -2.15 -7.78
N ARG A 74 -16.74 -1.50 -7.99
CA ARG A 74 -18.00 -1.82 -7.33
C ARG A 74 -18.89 -2.53 -8.34
N LEU A 75 -19.59 -3.55 -7.88
CA LEU A 75 -20.62 -4.25 -8.65
C LEU A 75 -21.98 -4.10 -7.97
N ASP A 76 -23.04 -4.23 -8.76
CA ASP A 76 -24.38 -4.43 -8.22
C ASP A 76 -24.43 -5.73 -7.39
N LEU A 77 -25.20 -5.74 -6.30
CA LEU A 77 -25.18 -6.84 -5.32
C LEU A 77 -25.66 -8.17 -5.91
N ASP A 78 -26.42 -8.11 -7.00
CA ASP A 78 -26.93 -9.24 -7.78
C ASP A 78 -26.07 -9.58 -9.00
N ALA A 79 -24.91 -8.94 -9.18
CA ALA A 79 -23.97 -9.27 -10.25
C ALA A 79 -23.71 -10.79 -10.30
N SER A 80 -23.63 -11.33 -11.50
CA SER A 80 -23.46 -12.75 -11.76
C SER A 80 -22.02 -13.21 -11.60
N ASP A 81 -21.83 -14.53 -11.48
CA ASP A 81 -20.51 -15.14 -11.45
C ASP A 81 -19.76 -14.92 -12.78
N GLU A 82 -20.49 -14.92 -13.91
CA GLU A 82 -19.92 -14.68 -15.23
C GLU A 82 -19.37 -13.26 -15.36
N GLU A 83 -20.07 -12.25 -14.82
CA GLU A 83 -19.57 -10.86 -14.77
C GLU A 83 -18.30 -10.75 -13.93
N ILE A 84 -18.23 -11.39 -12.77
CA ILE A 84 -17.02 -11.42 -11.93
C ILE A 84 -15.84 -12.03 -12.70
N LEU A 85 -16.07 -13.18 -13.34
CA LEU A 85 -15.02 -13.88 -14.10
C LEU A 85 -14.62 -13.15 -15.39
N GLU A 86 -15.52 -12.40 -16.02
CA GLU A 86 -15.18 -11.51 -17.15
C GLU A 86 -14.27 -10.38 -16.70
N LEU A 87 -14.61 -9.72 -15.60
CA LEU A 87 -13.81 -8.64 -15.05
C LEU A 87 -12.45 -9.13 -14.55
N ASP A 88 -12.38 -10.34 -14.00
CA ASP A 88 -11.11 -10.93 -13.59
C ASP A 88 -10.18 -11.15 -14.80
N ARG A 89 -10.73 -11.64 -15.91
CA ARG A 89 -10.00 -11.75 -17.19
C ARG A 89 -9.57 -10.39 -17.74
N ALA A 90 -10.32 -9.33 -17.45
CA ALA A 90 -9.96 -7.96 -17.82
C ALA A 90 -8.93 -7.31 -16.89
N GLY A 91 -8.50 -7.99 -15.82
CA GLY A 91 -7.49 -7.52 -14.88
C GLY A 91 -8.04 -6.90 -13.58
N VAL A 92 -9.34 -7.01 -13.31
CA VAL A 92 -9.90 -6.63 -12.00
C VAL A 92 -9.48 -7.65 -10.94
N ARG A 93 -9.12 -7.17 -9.75
CA ARG A 93 -8.59 -8.01 -8.67
C ARG A 93 -9.26 -7.81 -7.32
N ALA A 94 -10.14 -6.83 -7.19
CA ALA A 94 -10.79 -6.51 -5.92
C ALA A 94 -12.13 -5.78 -6.09
N LEU A 95 -12.98 -5.93 -5.06
CA LEU A 95 -14.19 -5.12 -4.86
C LEU A 95 -13.88 -3.92 -3.99
N ARG A 96 -14.55 -2.79 -4.22
CA ARG A 96 -14.48 -1.60 -3.35
C ARG A 96 -15.81 -1.35 -2.66
N PHE A 97 -15.79 -1.36 -1.34
CA PHE A 97 -16.92 -1.01 -0.50
C PHE A 97 -16.69 0.36 0.15
N ASN A 98 -17.57 1.31 -0.16
CA ASN A 98 -17.56 2.65 0.43
C ASN A 98 -18.58 2.71 1.56
N LEU A 99 -18.14 2.40 2.77
CA LEU A 99 -19.00 2.36 3.97
C LEU A 99 -19.15 3.74 4.62
N LYS A 100 -18.24 4.68 4.33
CA LYS A 100 -18.36 6.07 4.79
C LYS A 100 -19.58 6.80 4.24
N ARG A 101 -20.07 6.41 3.06
CA ARG A 101 -21.11 7.16 2.31
C ARG A 101 -22.35 6.35 1.95
N ALA A 102 -22.40 5.06 2.28
CA ALA A 102 -23.53 4.21 1.93
C ALA A 102 -24.20 3.62 3.17
N ALA A 103 -25.52 3.75 3.26
CA ALA A 103 -26.34 2.83 4.05
C ALA A 103 -26.25 1.46 3.37
N ALA A 104 -25.31 0.65 3.84
CA ALA A 104 -24.91 -0.57 3.17
C ALA A 104 -25.68 -1.77 3.72
N ASP A 105 -26.22 -2.61 2.83
CA ASP A 105 -26.59 -3.98 3.19
C ASP A 105 -25.30 -4.79 3.39
N ILE A 106 -24.73 -4.66 4.59
CA ILE A 106 -23.49 -5.32 5.00
C ILE A 106 -23.58 -6.84 4.80
N THR A 107 -24.77 -7.43 4.93
CA THR A 107 -24.98 -8.86 4.74
C THR A 107 -24.77 -9.24 3.29
N GLN A 108 -25.46 -8.58 2.36
CA GLN A 108 -25.31 -8.84 0.93
C GLN A 108 -23.89 -8.52 0.43
N MET A 109 -23.28 -7.45 0.92
CA MET A 109 -21.89 -7.12 0.59
C MET A 109 -20.91 -8.20 1.07
N THR A 110 -21.12 -8.76 2.26
CA THR A 110 -20.31 -9.87 2.76
C THR A 110 -20.47 -11.11 1.89
N VAL A 111 -21.70 -11.43 1.47
CA VAL A 111 -21.97 -12.55 0.55
C VAL A 111 -21.28 -12.34 -0.81
N GLN A 112 -21.39 -11.14 -1.39
CA GLN A 112 -20.72 -10.81 -2.65
C GLN A 112 -19.20 -10.90 -2.52
N ALA A 113 -18.63 -10.44 -1.41
CA ALA A 113 -17.19 -10.52 -1.15
C ALA A 113 -16.69 -11.96 -1.04
N LEU A 114 -17.40 -12.82 -0.29
CA LEU A 114 -17.07 -14.24 -0.17
C LEU A 114 -17.12 -14.93 -1.53
N ARG A 115 -18.17 -14.65 -2.31
CA ARG A 115 -18.35 -15.22 -3.65
C ARG A 115 -17.26 -14.76 -4.63
N ALA A 116 -16.93 -13.47 -4.65
CA ALA A 116 -15.85 -12.95 -5.51
C ALA A 116 -14.47 -13.50 -5.11
N HIS A 117 -14.25 -13.72 -3.82
CA HIS A 117 -13.04 -14.38 -3.34
C HIS A 117 -12.97 -15.85 -3.78
N GLU A 118 -14.05 -16.60 -3.66
CA GLU A 118 -14.12 -18.00 -4.08
C GLU A 118 -13.90 -18.16 -5.60
N LEU A 119 -14.52 -17.32 -6.42
CA LEU A 119 -14.46 -17.42 -7.88
C LEU A 119 -13.13 -16.93 -8.47
N ALA A 120 -12.58 -15.84 -7.95
CA ALA A 120 -11.48 -15.11 -8.59
C ALA A 120 -10.34 -14.71 -7.64
N GLY A 121 -10.41 -15.13 -6.38
CA GLY A 121 -9.44 -14.77 -5.34
C GLY A 121 -9.46 -13.29 -4.96
N TRP A 122 -10.52 -12.56 -5.31
CA TRP A 122 -10.61 -11.12 -5.07
C TRP A 122 -10.56 -10.79 -3.58
N HIS A 123 -9.92 -9.66 -3.25
CA HIS A 123 -10.00 -9.07 -1.92
C HIS A 123 -10.99 -7.89 -1.92
N VAL A 124 -11.32 -7.40 -0.74
CA VAL A 124 -12.19 -6.22 -0.57
C VAL A 124 -11.38 -5.02 -0.10
N GLU A 125 -11.54 -3.89 -0.78
CA GLU A 125 -11.04 -2.60 -0.35
C GLU A 125 -12.13 -1.83 0.39
N LEU A 126 -11.85 -1.46 1.64
CA LEU A 126 -12.79 -0.77 2.52
C LEU A 126 -12.39 0.69 2.67
N TYR A 127 -13.28 1.58 2.22
CA TYR A 127 -13.24 2.98 2.58
C TYR A 127 -14.23 3.24 3.72
N ILE A 128 -13.68 3.42 4.93
CA ILE A 128 -14.39 3.39 6.21
C ILE A 128 -13.76 4.40 7.17
N ASP A 129 -14.56 5.03 8.04
CA ASP A 129 -14.07 5.87 9.15
C ASP A 129 -13.84 5.04 10.43
N GLY A 130 -13.16 5.61 11.42
CA GLY A 130 -12.79 4.88 12.65
C GLY A 130 -13.99 4.40 13.49
N GLN A 131 -15.08 5.18 13.56
CA GLN A 131 -16.27 4.80 14.33
C GLN A 131 -17.00 3.60 13.71
N MET A 132 -17.13 3.61 12.38
CA MET A 132 -17.70 2.52 11.63
C MET A 132 -16.78 1.29 11.67
N LEU A 133 -15.46 1.48 11.60
CA LEU A 133 -14.48 0.41 11.71
C LEU A 133 -14.61 -0.34 13.04
N ALA A 134 -14.70 0.40 14.15
CA ALA A 134 -14.93 -0.17 15.47
C ALA A 134 -16.24 -0.99 15.54
N SER A 135 -17.31 -0.46 14.95
CA SER A 135 -18.64 -1.08 14.98
C SER A 135 -18.72 -2.34 14.09
N LEU A 136 -18.05 -2.33 12.94
CA LEU A 136 -18.15 -3.39 11.93
C LEU A 136 -17.00 -4.40 11.98
N GLN A 137 -16.00 -4.20 12.84
CA GLN A 137 -14.86 -5.11 12.98
C GLN A 137 -15.29 -6.60 13.08
N PRO A 138 -16.31 -7.02 13.86
CA PRO A 138 -16.69 -8.44 13.93
C PRO A 138 -17.17 -9.03 12.60
N VAL A 139 -17.66 -8.19 11.68
CA VAL A 139 -18.08 -8.61 10.34
C VAL A 139 -16.90 -8.54 9.37
N ILE A 140 -16.15 -7.44 9.39
CA ILE A 140 -14.97 -7.21 8.54
C ILE A 140 -13.94 -8.33 8.75
N SER A 141 -13.71 -8.76 9.98
CA SER A 141 -12.77 -9.85 10.31
C SER A 141 -13.18 -11.22 9.78
N LYS A 142 -14.39 -11.38 9.22
CA LYS A 142 -14.83 -12.61 8.54
C LYS A 142 -14.53 -12.62 7.05
N LEU A 143 -14.13 -11.47 6.48
CA LEU A 143 -13.74 -11.40 5.08
C LEU A 143 -12.40 -12.12 4.89
N PRO A 144 -12.25 -12.91 3.80
CA PRO A 144 -11.09 -13.77 3.61
C PRO A 144 -9.82 -12.98 3.27
N ALA A 145 -9.96 -11.84 2.60
CA ALA A 145 -8.88 -10.93 2.29
C ALA A 145 -9.43 -9.50 2.16
N LEU A 146 -8.77 -8.54 2.81
CA LEU A 146 -9.19 -7.14 2.79
C LEU A 146 -8.02 -6.16 2.85
N SER A 147 -8.25 -4.95 2.35
CA SER A 147 -7.39 -3.80 2.53
C SER A 147 -8.17 -2.59 3.02
N ILE A 148 -7.59 -1.81 3.93
CA ILE A 148 -8.17 -0.55 4.40
C ILE A 148 -7.60 0.63 3.63
N ASP A 149 -8.48 1.46 3.05
CA ASP A 149 -8.10 2.69 2.37
C ASP A 149 -7.62 3.77 3.35
N HIS A 150 -6.67 4.59 2.93
CA HIS A 150 -6.23 5.83 3.60
C HIS A 150 -5.98 5.71 5.12
N LEU A 151 -5.22 4.68 5.52
CA LEU A 151 -4.85 4.44 6.92
C LEU A 151 -6.03 4.34 7.91
N GLY A 152 -7.25 4.03 7.44
CA GLY A 152 -8.44 3.99 8.31
C GLY A 152 -8.94 5.37 8.76
N MET A 153 -8.45 6.45 8.13
CA MET A 153 -8.88 7.85 8.24
C MET A 153 -8.80 8.58 9.58
N SER A 154 -8.93 7.92 10.73
CA SER A 154 -8.87 8.58 12.04
C SER A 154 -8.03 7.84 13.08
N GLU A 155 -7.45 8.59 14.00
CA GLU A 155 -6.65 8.06 15.11
C GLU A 155 -7.49 7.16 16.05
N GLU A 156 -8.77 7.49 16.25
CA GLU A 156 -9.71 6.67 17.03
C GLU A 156 -9.86 5.23 16.46
N GLY A 157 -9.74 5.08 15.15
CA GLY A 157 -9.83 3.79 14.47
C GLY A 157 -8.56 2.94 14.57
N LEU A 158 -7.43 3.53 15.00
CA LEU A 158 -6.12 2.91 14.93
C LEU A 158 -6.02 1.58 15.70
N PRO A 159 -6.54 1.41 16.94
CA PRO A 159 -6.50 0.13 17.63
C PRO A 159 -7.18 -1.00 16.85
N TYR A 160 -8.32 -0.69 16.20
CA TYR A 160 -9.08 -1.64 15.40
C TYR A 160 -8.38 -1.97 14.08
N LEU A 161 -7.77 -0.96 13.45
CA LEU A 161 -6.92 -1.14 12.28
C LEU A 161 -5.76 -2.09 12.58
N LEU A 162 -5.07 -1.89 13.71
CA LEU A 162 -3.93 -2.73 14.09
C LEU A 162 -4.35 -4.18 14.38
N ASP A 163 -5.51 -4.43 15.01
CA ASP A 163 -6.04 -5.80 15.15
C ASP A 163 -6.33 -6.45 13.79
N LEU A 164 -6.88 -5.71 12.83
CA LEU A 164 -7.07 -6.25 11.47
C LEU A 164 -5.74 -6.54 10.76
N VAL A 165 -4.74 -5.67 10.94
CA VAL A 165 -3.39 -5.85 10.37
C VAL A 165 -2.70 -7.08 10.95
N ASP A 166 -2.84 -7.32 12.26
CA ASP A 166 -2.35 -8.53 12.93
C ASP A 166 -2.99 -9.81 12.35
N ARG A 167 -4.26 -9.71 11.94
CA ARG A 167 -4.99 -10.79 11.24
C ARG A 167 -4.70 -10.88 9.74
N GLY A 168 -3.80 -10.05 9.21
CA GLY A 168 -3.33 -10.10 7.83
C GLY A 168 -4.02 -9.11 6.87
N ALA A 169 -4.82 -8.16 7.36
CA ALA A 169 -5.33 -7.09 6.52
C ALA A 169 -4.20 -6.21 5.96
N ARG A 170 -4.36 -5.75 4.72
CA ARG A 170 -3.48 -4.75 4.12
C ARG A 170 -3.98 -3.34 4.42
N VAL A 171 -3.11 -2.34 4.29
CA VAL A 171 -3.45 -0.94 4.52
C VAL A 171 -2.80 -0.09 3.44
N LYS A 172 -3.59 0.80 2.84
CA LYS A 172 -3.10 1.72 1.82
C LYS A 172 -2.54 2.98 2.46
N ALA A 173 -1.21 3.16 2.35
CA ALA A 173 -0.47 4.36 2.73
C ALA A 173 -0.73 5.47 1.69
N THR A 174 -1.90 6.09 1.80
CA THR A 174 -2.49 6.96 0.77
C THR A 174 -3.35 8.05 1.41
N GLY A 175 -3.69 9.10 0.67
CA GLY A 175 -4.70 10.07 1.10
C GLY A 175 -4.30 10.91 2.33
N PHE A 176 -3.00 11.19 2.51
CA PHE A 176 -2.50 11.91 3.70
C PHE A 176 -3.11 13.30 3.88
N GLY A 177 -3.55 13.95 2.80
CA GLY A 177 -4.30 15.21 2.86
C GLY A 177 -5.78 15.08 3.22
N ARG A 178 -6.27 13.90 3.60
CA ARG A 178 -7.66 13.61 3.98
C ARG A 178 -7.83 13.12 5.41
N VAL A 179 -6.75 12.71 6.04
CA VAL A 179 -6.76 12.06 7.35
C VAL A 179 -6.53 13.08 8.44
N ASP A 180 -7.10 12.83 9.61
CA ASP A 180 -6.89 13.61 10.81
C ASP A 180 -6.16 12.73 11.83
N MET A 181 -4.85 12.56 11.62
CA MET A 181 -3.96 11.74 12.45
C MET A 181 -2.49 12.07 12.19
N ASP A 182 -1.60 11.64 13.10
CA ASP A 182 -0.17 11.54 12.82
C ASP A 182 0.10 10.39 11.83
N VAL A 183 0.31 10.75 10.57
CA VAL A 183 0.59 9.80 9.48
C VAL A 183 1.88 9.02 9.74
N ALA A 184 2.94 9.70 10.19
CA ALA A 184 4.25 9.09 10.36
C ALA A 184 4.20 8.00 11.45
N GLU A 185 3.57 8.33 12.57
CA GLU A 185 3.41 7.40 13.68
C GLU A 185 2.46 6.25 13.32
N THR A 186 1.37 6.54 12.59
CA THR A 186 0.43 5.50 12.13
C THR A 186 1.11 4.50 11.20
N LEU A 187 1.87 4.98 10.22
CA LEU A 187 2.68 4.13 9.34
C LEU A 187 3.64 3.26 10.15
N ARG A 188 4.35 3.85 11.12
CA ARG A 188 5.31 3.13 11.96
C ARG A 188 4.64 2.02 12.77
N ARG A 189 3.46 2.29 13.34
CA ARG A 189 2.69 1.30 14.12
C ARG A 189 2.12 0.18 13.25
N VAL A 190 1.56 0.48 12.08
CA VAL A 190 1.07 -0.55 11.14
C VAL A 190 2.23 -1.43 10.67
N HIS A 191 3.35 -0.81 10.29
CA HIS A 191 4.55 -1.51 9.86
C HIS A 191 5.13 -2.41 10.95
N ALA A 192 5.13 -1.95 12.20
CA ALA A 192 5.61 -2.74 13.35
C ALA A 192 4.76 -3.99 13.64
N VAL A 193 3.44 -3.93 13.39
CA VAL A 193 2.56 -5.11 13.53
C VAL A 193 2.80 -6.09 12.38
N ASN A 194 2.84 -5.59 11.14
CA ASN A 194 3.06 -6.42 9.96
C ASN A 194 3.74 -5.61 8.83
N PRO A 195 5.04 -5.84 8.56
CA PRO A 195 5.76 -5.15 7.49
C PRO A 195 5.16 -5.36 6.09
N GLY A 196 4.43 -6.46 5.90
CA GLY A 196 3.74 -6.75 4.65
C GLY A 196 2.44 -5.95 4.46
N ALA A 197 1.92 -5.28 5.49
CA ALA A 197 0.58 -4.70 5.43
C ALA A 197 0.49 -3.43 4.59
N LEU A 198 1.53 -2.58 4.63
CA LEU A 198 1.50 -1.28 3.97
C LEU A 198 1.68 -1.39 2.45
N MET A 199 0.83 -0.69 1.71
CA MET A 199 0.87 -0.55 0.26
C MET A 199 0.81 0.93 -0.11
N PHE A 200 1.81 1.43 -0.81
CA PHE A 200 1.82 2.79 -1.35
C PHE A 200 0.72 3.03 -2.39
N GLY A 201 0.20 4.24 -2.43
CA GLY A 201 -0.61 4.76 -3.54
C GLY A 201 -0.74 6.28 -3.46
N THR A 202 -1.17 6.89 -4.55
CA THR A 202 -1.21 8.36 -4.64
C THR A 202 -2.56 8.94 -4.22
N ASP A 203 -3.65 8.20 -4.37
CA ASP A 203 -5.02 8.75 -4.31
C ASP A 203 -5.24 9.90 -5.33
N LEU A 204 -4.43 9.99 -6.39
CA LEU A 204 -4.61 11.01 -7.42
C LEU A 204 -5.97 10.83 -8.14
N PRO A 205 -6.67 11.92 -8.49
CA PRO A 205 -6.26 13.33 -8.34
C PRO A 205 -6.56 13.96 -6.97
N GLY A 206 -6.99 13.18 -5.97
CA GLY A 206 -7.28 13.68 -4.61
C GLY A 206 -8.66 14.33 -4.49
N THR A 207 -9.67 13.80 -5.19
CA THR A 207 -11.03 14.39 -5.24
C THR A 207 -11.67 14.52 -3.86
N ARG A 208 -11.88 15.75 -3.38
CA ARG A 208 -12.34 16.07 -2.01
C ARG A 208 -11.31 15.84 -0.89
N ALA A 209 -10.03 15.73 -1.22
CA ALA A 209 -8.98 15.84 -0.22
C ALA A 209 -8.71 17.30 0.13
N GLY A 210 -8.30 17.58 1.36
CA GLY A 210 -7.84 18.91 1.74
C GLY A 210 -6.55 19.28 1.02
N ARG A 211 -5.73 18.27 0.71
CA ARG A 211 -4.49 18.38 -0.08
C ARG A 211 -4.34 17.14 -0.98
N PRO A 212 -4.01 17.29 -2.28
CA PRO A 212 -3.69 16.16 -3.15
C PRO A 212 -2.30 15.58 -2.82
N PHE A 213 -1.97 14.44 -3.45
CA PHE A 213 -0.65 13.82 -3.30
C PHE A 213 0.52 14.75 -3.64
N GLU A 214 1.50 14.77 -2.75
CA GLU A 214 2.77 15.48 -2.89
C GLU A 214 3.93 14.50 -2.87
N ASP A 215 5.02 14.83 -3.55
CA ASP A 215 6.18 13.93 -3.64
C ASP A 215 6.82 13.70 -2.27
N ALA A 216 6.70 14.67 -1.36
CA ALA A 216 7.14 14.56 0.04
C ALA A 216 6.38 13.46 0.82
N ASP A 217 5.20 13.03 0.36
CA ASP A 217 4.49 11.88 0.94
C ASP A 217 5.28 10.58 0.72
N VAL A 218 6.01 10.45 -0.39
CA VAL A 218 6.92 9.32 -0.65
C VAL A 218 8.14 9.41 0.25
N ASP A 219 8.72 10.60 0.41
CA ASP A 219 9.86 10.81 1.31
C ASP A 219 9.50 10.44 2.75
N LEU A 220 8.32 10.82 3.21
CA LEU A 220 7.80 10.45 4.52
C LEU A 220 7.71 8.93 4.69
N ILE A 221 7.13 8.22 3.72
CA ILE A 221 7.04 6.75 3.75
C ILE A 221 8.45 6.15 3.85
N CYS A 222 9.37 6.56 2.97
CA CYS A 222 10.75 6.08 2.95
C CYS A 222 11.48 6.32 4.28
N GLN A 223 11.30 7.48 4.89
CA GLN A 223 11.89 7.80 6.19
C GLN A 223 11.33 6.94 7.33
N VAL A 224 10.04 6.60 7.28
CA VAL A 224 9.38 5.81 8.33
C VAL A 224 9.73 4.33 8.23
N VAL A 225 9.70 3.75 7.03
CA VAL A 225 9.85 2.28 6.84
C VAL A 225 11.31 1.87 6.57
N GLY A 226 12.18 2.81 6.22
CA GLY A 226 13.61 2.58 6.08
C GLY A 226 13.94 1.53 5.01
N ALA A 227 14.63 0.46 5.42
CA ALA A 227 15.09 -0.60 4.52
C ALA A 227 13.94 -1.34 3.79
N ASP A 228 12.72 -1.31 4.35
CA ASP A 228 11.55 -1.98 3.79
C ASP A 228 10.82 -1.12 2.72
N LEU A 229 11.41 0.01 2.29
CA LEU A 229 10.78 0.91 1.31
C LEU A 229 10.35 0.19 0.04
N HIS A 230 11.12 -0.80 -0.42
CA HIS A 230 10.81 -1.54 -1.63
C HIS A 230 9.59 -2.47 -1.46
N ALA A 231 9.41 -3.03 -0.26
CA ALA A 231 8.23 -3.81 0.05
C ALA A 231 6.98 -2.93 0.03
N VAL A 232 7.04 -1.78 0.69
CA VAL A 232 5.90 -0.86 0.82
C VAL A 232 5.56 -0.13 -0.48
N LEU A 233 6.57 0.29 -1.25
CA LEU A 233 6.38 1.01 -2.52
C LEU A 233 6.01 0.07 -3.69
N GLU A 234 6.12 -1.25 -3.55
CA GLU A 234 5.84 -2.16 -4.67
C GLU A 234 5.42 -3.58 -4.28
N ASP A 235 6.22 -4.35 -3.53
CA ASP A 235 6.00 -5.80 -3.43
C ASP A 235 4.72 -6.19 -2.71
N ASN A 236 4.43 -5.50 -1.61
CA ASN A 236 3.26 -5.79 -0.79
C ASN A 236 1.98 -5.63 -1.64
N ALA A 237 1.94 -4.59 -2.48
CA ALA A 237 0.83 -4.36 -3.40
C ALA A 237 0.77 -5.44 -4.50
N ARG A 238 1.90 -5.77 -5.14
CA ARG A 238 1.94 -6.85 -6.16
C ARG A 238 1.45 -8.17 -5.59
N ALA A 239 1.87 -8.53 -4.38
CA ALA A 239 1.39 -9.73 -3.70
C ALA A 239 -0.12 -9.66 -3.40
N ALA A 240 -0.63 -8.53 -2.89
CA ALA A 240 -2.04 -8.35 -2.57
C ALA A 240 -2.96 -8.42 -3.81
N TYR A 241 -2.49 -7.89 -4.95
CA TYR A 241 -3.20 -7.94 -6.23
C TYR A 241 -2.88 -9.18 -7.08
N ARG A 242 -2.12 -10.14 -6.55
CA ARG A 242 -1.79 -11.41 -7.21
C ARG A 242 -1.04 -11.21 -8.54
N LEU A 243 -0.14 -10.24 -8.57
CA LEU A 243 0.76 -9.99 -9.70
C LEU A 243 2.12 -10.68 -9.48
N PRO A 244 2.86 -10.98 -10.57
CA PRO A 244 4.21 -11.52 -10.45
C PRO A 244 5.13 -10.63 -9.62
N ALA A 245 5.99 -11.27 -8.82
CA ALA A 245 7.04 -10.58 -8.08
C ALA A 245 8.05 -9.95 -9.06
N VAL A 246 8.58 -8.79 -8.70
CA VAL A 246 9.64 -8.14 -9.48
C VAL A 246 10.97 -8.71 -9.02
N ALA A 247 11.72 -9.29 -9.96
CA ALA A 247 13.09 -9.68 -9.70
C ALA A 247 13.91 -8.43 -9.37
N ARG A 248 14.33 -8.28 -8.13
CA ARG A 248 15.34 -7.29 -7.76
C ARG A 248 16.70 -7.95 -7.83
N SER A 249 17.55 -7.44 -8.72
CA SER A 249 18.99 -7.65 -8.60
C SER A 249 19.39 -7.02 -7.27
N ALA A 250 19.77 -7.83 -6.29
CA ALA A 250 20.47 -7.36 -5.10
C ALA A 250 21.84 -6.85 -5.54
N ALA A 251 21.90 -5.63 -6.07
CA ALA A 251 23.13 -4.92 -6.23
C ALA A 251 23.36 -4.23 -4.90
N ASP A 252 24.13 -4.87 -4.02
CA ASP A 252 24.90 -4.10 -3.07
C ASP A 252 25.91 -3.29 -3.91
N PRO A 253 25.77 -1.96 -4.03
CA PRO A 253 26.70 -1.18 -4.86
C PRO A 253 28.14 -1.25 -4.29
N LEU A 254 28.29 -1.67 -3.04
CA LEU A 254 29.55 -1.93 -2.37
C LEU A 254 29.36 -3.12 -1.43
N PRO A 255 29.40 -4.38 -1.92
CA PRO A 255 29.41 -5.54 -1.02
C PRO A 255 30.49 -5.27 0.01
N THR A 256 30.11 -5.21 1.29
CA THR A 256 31.05 -4.98 2.38
C THR A 256 32.21 -5.92 2.12
N MET A 257 33.36 -5.35 1.73
CA MET A 257 34.53 -6.17 1.39
C MET A 257 34.74 -7.07 2.61
N PRO A 258 34.87 -8.40 2.42
CA PRO A 258 35.20 -9.26 3.53
C PRO A 258 36.38 -8.60 4.24
N ILE A 259 36.24 -8.33 5.54
CA ILE A 259 37.37 -7.88 6.36
C ILE A 259 38.50 -8.84 5.98
N PRO A 260 39.63 -8.37 5.43
CA PRO A 260 40.69 -9.25 4.99
C PRO A 260 40.95 -10.19 6.15
N ARG A 261 40.67 -11.49 5.94
CA ARG A 261 41.15 -12.48 6.89
C ARG A 261 42.65 -12.32 6.81
N THR A 262 43.22 -11.74 7.86
CA THR A 262 44.64 -11.91 8.11
C THR A 262 44.81 -13.40 8.24
N ASP A 263 45.39 -14.03 7.22
CA ASP A 263 45.85 -15.40 7.26
C ASP A 263 47.00 -15.47 8.28
N ASN A 264 46.63 -15.37 9.55
CA ASN A 264 47.45 -15.68 10.71
C ASN A 264 46.50 -15.74 11.91
N PRO A 265 45.78 -16.87 12.08
CA PRO A 265 45.21 -17.15 13.38
C PRO A 265 46.40 -17.24 14.35
N THR A 266 46.52 -16.26 15.24
CA THR A 266 47.31 -16.33 16.49
C THR A 266 48.46 -17.34 16.45
N VAL A 267 49.53 -17.02 15.72
CA VAL A 267 50.82 -17.66 16.01
C VAL A 267 51.25 -17.11 17.37
N PRO A 268 51.44 -17.94 18.39
CA PRO A 268 51.96 -17.48 19.68
C PRO A 268 53.32 -16.85 19.45
N ILE A 269 53.51 -15.59 19.87
CA ILE A 269 54.81 -14.93 19.84
C ILE A 269 55.76 -15.78 20.69
N PRO A 270 56.89 -16.28 20.14
CA PRO A 270 57.91 -16.96 20.93
C PRO A 270 58.37 -16.04 22.06
N ARG A 271 58.54 -16.57 23.27
CA ARG A 271 58.90 -15.78 24.48
C ARG A 271 60.13 -14.87 24.29
N GLY A 272 61.01 -15.17 23.34
CA GLY A 272 62.21 -14.37 23.03
C GLY A 272 61.93 -13.10 22.20
N ASP A 273 60.77 -13.00 21.56
CA ASP A 273 60.37 -11.89 20.68
C ASP A 273 59.37 -10.94 21.38
N LEU A 274 59.07 -11.18 22.66
CA LEU A 274 58.31 -10.24 23.47
C LEU A 274 59.13 -8.97 23.68
N PRO A 275 58.54 -7.77 23.52
CA PRO A 275 59.21 -6.53 23.90
C PRO A 275 59.66 -6.64 25.36
N GLY A 276 60.96 -6.47 25.61
CA GLY A 276 61.49 -6.37 26.96
C GLY A 276 60.75 -5.27 27.73
N ALA A 277 60.61 -5.43 29.05
CA ALA A 277 59.96 -4.46 29.93
C ALA A 277 60.65 -3.09 29.83
N GLY A 278 60.22 -2.29 28.86
CA GLY A 278 60.60 -0.90 28.69
C GLY A 278 59.79 -0.03 29.63
N ASP A 279 60.51 0.89 30.27
CA ASP A 279 60.15 2.00 31.16
C ASP A 279 58.76 2.04 31.84
N PRO A 280 58.69 2.36 33.16
CA PRO A 280 57.45 2.34 33.92
C PRO A 280 56.41 3.26 33.29
N THR A 281 55.24 2.69 32.99
CA THR A 281 54.04 3.35 32.51
C THR A 281 53.75 4.61 33.32
N ARG A 282 53.68 5.75 32.63
CA ARG A 282 53.21 7.02 33.21
C ARG A 282 51.74 6.87 33.63
N PRO A 283 51.34 7.24 34.85
CA PRO A 283 49.95 7.19 35.25
C PRO A 283 49.10 8.19 34.45
N LEU A 284 47.90 7.76 34.09
CA LEU A 284 46.91 8.58 33.37
C LEU A 284 46.49 9.78 34.25
N PRO A 285 46.26 10.97 33.67
CA PRO A 285 45.82 12.12 34.42
C PRO A 285 44.38 11.90 34.93
N ILE A 286 44.19 12.20 36.21
CA ILE A 286 42.87 12.26 36.83
C ILE A 286 42.20 13.54 36.31
N ILE A 287 41.00 13.40 35.76
CA ILE A 287 40.15 14.51 35.33
C ILE A 287 39.31 14.90 36.55
N GLU A 288 39.48 16.13 37.03
CA GLU A 288 38.56 16.81 37.98
C GLU A 288 37.35 17.39 37.25
#